data_AF-A0A8T5ZN68-F1
#
_entry.id   AF-A0A8T5ZN68-F1
#
_cell.length_a   1.000
_cell.length_b   1.000
_cell.length_c   1.000
_cell.angle_alpha   90.00
_cell.angle_beta   90.00
_cell.angle_gamma   90.00
#
_symmetry.space_group_name_H-M   'P 1'
#
loop_
_entity.id
_entity.type
_entity.pdbx_description
1 polymer ?
#
loop_
_entity_poly.entity_id
_entity_poly.type
_entity_poly.pdbx_seq_one_letter_code
_entity_poly.pdbx_strand_id
1 'polypeptide(L)'
;PTYNFCVVVDDWDMEITHVIRGEDHINNTPRQINILKALKAPVPVYAHVSMINGDDGKKLSKRHGAVSVMQYREDGYLPEALLNYLVRLGWSHGDQEIFTREEMIKYFTLNAVSKSASAFNTDKLLWLNHHYINALPPEYVATHLQWHIEQENIDTRNGPQLAELVKLLGERCKTLKEMAQSCRYFYEDFAEFDADAAKKHLRPVARQPLEVVRDKLTAITDWTAENVHHAIQATADELEVGMGKVGMPLRVAVTGAGQSPALDVTVHAIGKTRSIERINKALAFIAERENQQ
;
A
#
# COMPACT_ATOMS: atom_id res chain seq x y z
N PRO A 1 42.53 3.24 16.34
CA PRO A 1 42.69 4.57 15.70
C PRO A 1 41.39 5.39 15.89
N THR A 2 41.40 6.72 15.75
CA THR A 2 40.21 7.58 15.92
C THR A 2 39.43 7.71 14.61
N TYR A 3 38.13 8.06 14.69
CA TYR A 3 37.26 8.22 13.50
C TYR A 3 37.89 9.05 12.37
N ASN A 4 38.40 10.25 12.69
CA ASN A 4 38.97 11.16 11.68
C ASN A 4 40.25 10.62 11.02
N PHE A 5 41.01 9.77 11.73
CA PHE A 5 42.19 9.14 11.16
C PHE A 5 41.79 7.93 10.31
N CYS A 6 40.91 7.05 10.81
CA CYS A 6 40.46 5.88 10.07
C CYS A 6 39.83 6.28 8.72
N VAL A 7 38.85 7.18 8.75
CA VAL A 7 38.12 7.54 7.52
C VAL A 7 39.02 8.16 6.46
N VAL A 8 40.06 8.92 6.87
CA VAL A 8 41.03 9.50 5.93
C VAL A 8 41.90 8.44 5.28
N VAL A 9 42.38 7.48 6.07
CA VAL A 9 43.20 6.37 5.55
C VAL A 9 42.35 5.50 4.63
N ASP A 10 41.13 5.15 5.05
CA ASP A 10 40.21 4.34 4.24
C ASP A 10 39.80 5.06 2.95
N ASP A 11 39.40 6.33 3.00
CA ASP A 11 39.01 7.11 1.82
C ASP A 11 40.19 7.23 0.82
N TRP A 12 41.42 7.34 1.33
CA TRP A 12 42.62 7.38 0.48
C TRP A 12 42.92 6.01 -0.14
N ASP A 13 42.98 4.95 0.66
CA ASP A 13 43.29 3.59 0.20
C ASP A 13 42.23 3.05 -0.78
N MET A 14 40.97 3.48 -0.63
CA MET A 14 39.87 3.14 -1.52
C MET A 14 39.69 4.10 -2.71
N GLU A 15 40.61 5.05 -2.91
CA GLU A 15 40.61 6.02 -4.01
C GLU A 15 39.29 6.81 -4.15
N ILE A 16 38.69 7.19 -3.02
CA ILE A 16 37.44 7.93 -3.01
C ILE A 16 37.63 9.31 -3.65
N THR A 17 36.83 9.61 -4.68
CA THR A 17 36.88 10.90 -5.38
C THR A 17 35.89 11.92 -4.84
N HIS A 18 34.76 11.44 -4.31
CA HIS A 18 33.68 12.27 -3.78
C HIS A 18 33.19 11.69 -2.45
N VAL A 19 33.25 12.48 -1.39
CA VAL A 19 32.69 12.15 -0.07
C VAL A 19 31.36 12.88 0.09
N ILE A 20 30.26 12.14 0.00
CA ILE A 20 28.89 12.66 0.18
C ILE A 20 28.38 12.19 1.54
N ARG A 21 28.08 13.12 2.45
CA ARG A 21 27.64 12.79 3.82
C ARG A 21 26.77 13.87 4.44
N GLY A 22 26.14 13.58 5.58
CA GLY A 22 25.33 14.56 6.33
C GLY A 22 26.13 15.79 6.76
N GLU A 23 25.46 16.95 6.78
CA GLU A 23 26.03 18.22 7.22
C GLU A 23 26.46 18.22 8.70
N ASP A 24 25.98 17.29 9.51
CA ASP A 24 26.45 17.07 10.88
C ASP A 24 27.93 16.66 10.96
N HIS A 25 28.52 16.21 9.85
CA HIS A 25 29.95 15.93 9.75
C HIS A 25 30.79 17.08 9.16
N ILE A 26 30.20 18.25 8.87
CA ILE A 26 30.92 19.36 8.22
C ILE A 26 32.14 19.83 9.01
N ASN A 27 32.05 19.85 10.34
CA ASN A 27 33.13 20.27 11.24
C ASN A 27 34.30 19.27 11.32
N ASN A 28 34.10 18.03 10.86
CA ASN A 28 35.18 17.05 10.76
C ASN A 28 36.03 17.26 9.50
N THR A 29 35.45 17.79 8.43
CA THR A 29 36.11 17.95 7.12
C THR A 29 37.43 18.73 7.18
N PRO A 30 37.55 19.90 7.85
CA PRO A 30 38.82 20.62 7.94
C PRO A 30 39.93 19.80 8.63
N ARG A 31 39.56 18.96 9.61
CA ARG A 31 40.50 18.09 10.32
C ARG A 31 41.00 16.98 9.39
N GLN A 32 40.09 16.35 8.66
CA GLN A 32 40.40 15.28 7.71
C GLN A 32 41.28 15.78 6.55
N ILE A 33 40.98 16.97 6.01
CA ILE A 33 41.81 17.62 4.98
C ILE A 33 43.25 17.84 5.46
N ASN A 34 43.45 18.26 6.71
CA ASN A 34 44.80 18.46 7.26
C ASN A 34 45.58 17.14 7.40
N ILE A 35 44.90 16.04 7.74
CA ILE A 35 45.52 14.71 7.81
C ILE A 35 45.92 14.25 6.40
N LEU A 36 45.02 14.34 5.41
CA LEU A 36 45.33 14.01 4.01
C LEU A 36 46.54 14.81 3.49
N LYS A 37 46.58 16.11 3.77
CA LYS A 37 47.73 16.97 3.42
C LYS A 37 49.02 16.53 4.09
N ALA A 38 48.99 16.14 5.37
CA ALA A 38 50.16 15.65 6.09
C ALA A 38 50.69 14.33 5.50
N LEU A 39 49.77 13.46 5.05
CA LEU A 39 50.09 12.22 4.34
C LEU A 39 50.48 12.44 2.87
N LYS A 40 50.36 13.68 2.36
CA LYS A 40 50.52 14.04 0.94
C LYS A 40 49.57 13.26 0.01
N ALA A 41 48.39 12.90 0.51
CA ALA A 41 47.32 12.24 -0.22
C ALA A 41 46.44 13.26 -0.99
N PRO A 42 45.79 12.86 -2.09
CA PRO A 42 44.81 13.69 -2.78
C PRO A 42 43.60 14.00 -1.87
N VAL A 43 43.02 15.20 -2.03
CA VAL A 43 41.83 15.61 -1.28
C VAL A 43 40.59 15.38 -2.15
N PRO A 44 39.59 14.60 -1.70
CA PRO A 44 38.38 14.36 -2.47
C PRO A 44 37.48 15.61 -2.51
N VAL A 45 36.50 15.59 -3.41
CA VAL A 45 35.41 16.56 -3.40
C VAL A 45 34.47 16.21 -2.25
N TYR A 46 34.13 17.19 -1.41
CA TYR A 46 33.17 17.00 -0.31
C TYR A 46 31.81 17.62 -0.66
N ALA A 47 30.73 16.85 -0.51
CA ALA A 47 29.36 17.33 -0.56
C ALA A 47 28.66 17.00 0.77
N HIS A 48 28.13 18.04 1.42
CA HIS A 48 27.41 17.88 2.68
C HIS A 48 25.92 18.07 2.42
N VAL A 49 25.13 17.01 2.59
CA VAL A 49 23.68 17.03 2.40
C VAL A 49 22.99 17.47 3.69
N SER A 50 21.97 18.32 3.58
CA SER A 50 21.22 18.80 4.72
C SER A 50 20.48 17.68 5.44
N MET A 51 20.28 17.84 6.75
CA MET A 51 19.51 16.86 7.51
C MET A 51 18.03 16.86 7.11
N ILE A 52 17.40 15.70 7.22
CA ILE A 52 15.94 15.59 7.15
C ILE A 52 15.37 16.02 8.50
N ASN A 53 14.39 16.92 8.47
CA ASN A 53 13.67 17.37 9.65
C ASN A 53 12.33 16.62 9.78
N GLY A 54 11.83 16.49 11.00
CA GLY A 54 10.46 16.10 11.27
C GLY A 54 9.48 17.21 10.90
N ASP A 55 8.20 16.92 11.08
CA ASP A 55 7.10 17.87 10.96
C ASP A 55 7.20 19.05 11.94
N ASP A 56 7.84 18.83 13.09
CA ASP A 56 8.14 19.84 14.10
C ASP A 56 9.36 20.73 13.75
N GLY A 57 9.98 20.52 12.58
CA GLY A 57 11.14 21.26 12.10
C GLY A 57 12.47 20.89 12.77
N LYS A 58 12.49 19.94 13.71
CA LYS A 58 13.73 19.44 14.32
C LYS A 58 14.29 18.27 13.54
N LYS A 59 15.55 17.92 13.77
CA LYS A 59 16.19 16.74 13.16
C LYS A 59 15.31 15.49 13.35
N LEU A 60 15.04 14.79 12.24
CA LEU A 60 14.26 13.56 12.27
C LEU A 60 14.92 12.56 13.24
N SER A 61 14.13 12.02 14.16
CA SER A 61 14.59 11.14 15.22
C SER A 61 13.52 10.10 15.51
N LYS A 62 13.86 9.02 16.22
CA LYS A 62 12.90 7.93 16.54
C LYS A 62 11.64 8.41 17.25
N ARG A 63 11.65 9.63 17.82
CA ARG A 63 10.50 10.26 18.46
C ARG A 63 9.47 10.82 17.46
N HIS A 64 9.84 10.98 16.19
CA HIS A 64 9.02 11.57 15.13
C HIS A 64 8.37 10.52 14.19
N GLY A 65 8.47 9.22 14.51
CA GLY A 65 7.86 8.14 13.71
C GLY A 65 8.88 7.11 13.19
N ALA A 66 8.58 6.51 12.04
CA ALA A 66 9.44 5.51 11.40
C ALA A 66 10.82 6.10 11.05
N VAL A 67 11.88 5.63 11.71
CA VAL A 67 13.27 6.05 11.41
C VAL A 67 14.08 4.91 10.80
N SER A 68 13.52 3.71 10.80
CA SER A 68 14.14 2.55 10.18
C SER A 68 13.53 2.33 8.80
N VAL A 69 14.38 2.07 7.81
CA VAL A 69 13.95 1.60 6.47
C VAL A 69 13.09 0.35 6.59
N MET A 70 13.38 -0.51 7.57
CA MET A 70 12.59 -1.73 7.82
C MET A 70 11.16 -1.44 8.26
N GLN A 71 10.93 -0.34 8.99
CA GLN A 71 9.58 0.03 9.42
C GLN A 71 8.72 0.41 8.21
N TYR A 72 9.26 1.13 7.23
CA TYR A 72 8.53 1.46 6.00
C TYR A 72 8.17 0.20 5.21
N ARG A 73 9.04 -0.81 5.18
CA ARG A 73 8.67 -2.11 4.61
C ARG A 73 7.52 -2.76 5.39
N GLU A 74 7.60 -2.82 6.72
CA GLU A 74 6.54 -3.39 7.56
C GLU A 74 5.20 -2.66 7.40
N ASP A 75 5.23 -1.35 7.20
CA ASP A 75 4.06 -0.51 6.99
C ASP A 75 3.48 -0.62 5.57
N GLY A 76 4.18 -1.31 4.66
CA GLY A 76 3.72 -1.62 3.31
C GLY A 76 4.02 -0.57 2.26
N TYR A 77 5.14 0.15 2.42
CA TYR A 77 5.68 1.04 1.39
C TYR A 77 6.54 0.26 0.39
N LEU A 78 6.34 0.53 -0.90
CA LEU A 78 7.18 0.05 -1.98
C LEU A 78 8.55 0.76 -1.96
N PRO A 79 9.64 0.05 -2.32
CA PRO A 79 10.98 0.64 -2.34
C PRO A 79 11.09 1.82 -3.32
N GLU A 80 10.39 1.78 -4.46
CA GLU A 80 10.36 2.87 -5.44
C GLU A 80 9.75 4.14 -4.85
N ALA A 81 8.64 4.00 -4.12
CA ALA A 81 7.99 5.12 -3.46
C ALA A 81 8.90 5.76 -2.42
N LEU A 82 9.56 4.94 -1.60
CA LEU A 82 10.49 5.43 -0.58
C LEU A 82 11.71 6.10 -1.21
N LEU A 83 12.31 5.51 -2.25
CA LEU A 83 13.46 6.09 -2.96
C LEU A 83 13.10 7.42 -3.63
N ASN A 84 11.98 7.46 -4.35
CA ASN A 84 11.48 8.67 -4.99
C ASN A 84 11.23 9.76 -3.95
N TYR A 85 10.64 9.40 -2.81
CA TYR A 85 10.38 10.34 -1.76
C TYR A 85 11.67 10.90 -1.16
N LEU A 86 12.63 10.03 -0.81
CA LEU A 86 13.90 10.41 -0.21
C LEU A 86 14.74 11.28 -1.14
N VAL A 87 14.83 10.94 -2.44
CA VAL A 87 15.56 11.79 -3.39
C VAL A 87 14.88 13.16 -3.50
N ARG A 88 13.54 13.22 -3.49
CA ARG A 88 12.80 14.48 -3.59
C ARG A 88 12.84 15.36 -2.34
N LEU A 89 13.25 14.84 -1.19
CA LEU A 89 13.54 15.67 -0.02
C LEU A 89 14.74 16.58 -0.29
N GLY A 90 15.77 16.08 -0.96
CA GLY A 90 17.04 16.81 -1.12
C GLY A 90 17.33 17.29 -2.53
N TRP A 91 16.60 16.84 -3.54
CA TRP A 91 16.93 17.04 -4.96
C TRP A 91 15.68 17.27 -5.80
N SER A 92 15.77 18.08 -6.85
CA SER A 92 14.67 18.33 -7.78
C SER A 92 15.10 18.30 -9.24
N HIS A 93 14.14 18.11 -10.14
CA HIS A 93 14.33 18.20 -11.59
C HIS A 93 13.09 18.84 -12.24
N GLY A 94 13.13 20.17 -12.41
CA GLY A 94 11.94 20.93 -12.81
C GLY A 94 10.77 20.72 -11.85
N ASP A 95 9.58 20.51 -12.42
CA ASP A 95 8.33 20.27 -11.68
C ASP A 95 7.99 18.77 -11.52
N GLN A 96 8.88 17.86 -11.95
CA GLN A 96 8.64 16.42 -11.87
C GLN A 96 8.69 15.96 -10.40
N GLU A 97 7.67 15.20 -9.98
CA GLU A 97 7.54 14.66 -8.62
C GLU A 97 7.67 13.14 -8.56
N ILE A 98 7.34 12.45 -9.65
CA ILE A 98 7.40 10.99 -9.79
C ILE A 98 8.59 10.62 -10.68
N PHE A 99 9.46 9.73 -10.21
CA PHE A 99 10.67 9.30 -10.91
C PHE A 99 10.85 7.80 -10.82
N THR A 100 11.01 7.15 -11.97
CA THR A 100 11.61 5.81 -12.02
C THR A 100 13.04 5.85 -11.49
N ARG A 101 13.57 4.68 -11.09
CA ARG A 101 14.96 4.58 -10.64
C ARG A 101 15.94 4.97 -11.76
N GLU A 102 15.60 4.63 -13.00
CA GLU A 102 16.36 4.97 -14.20
C GLU A 102 16.41 6.50 -14.39
N GLU A 103 15.30 7.20 -14.21
CA GLU A 103 15.27 8.67 -14.26
C GLU A 103 16.07 9.31 -13.12
N MET A 104 15.98 8.77 -11.90
CA MET A 104 16.82 9.23 -10.78
C MET A 104 18.31 9.13 -11.16
N ILE A 105 18.75 7.98 -11.68
CA ILE A 105 20.16 7.77 -12.10
C ILE A 105 20.54 8.73 -13.24
N LYS A 106 19.65 8.90 -14.22
CA LYS A 106 19.92 9.72 -15.41
C LYS A 106 20.00 11.22 -15.10
N TYR A 107 19.16 11.72 -14.20
CA TYR A 107 19.02 13.16 -13.95
C TYR A 107 19.74 13.65 -12.69
N PHE A 108 20.20 12.75 -11.82
CA PHE A 108 20.85 13.14 -10.57
C PHE A 108 22.13 13.92 -10.83
N THR A 109 22.24 15.09 -10.19
CA THR A 109 23.46 15.87 -10.13
C THR A 109 23.60 16.49 -8.75
N LEU A 110 24.82 16.60 -8.24
CA LEU A 110 25.09 17.24 -6.95
C LEU A 110 24.70 18.73 -6.93
N ASN A 111 24.72 19.40 -8.08
CA ASN A 111 24.35 20.81 -8.20
C ASN A 111 22.85 21.05 -7.96
N ALA A 112 22.01 20.05 -8.20
CA ALA A 112 20.57 20.11 -7.98
C ALA A 112 20.17 19.67 -6.56
N VAL A 113 21.14 19.36 -5.69
CA VAL A 113 20.88 19.05 -4.29
C VAL A 113 20.67 20.35 -3.51
N SER A 114 19.54 20.46 -2.83
CA SER A 114 19.18 21.59 -1.98
C SER A 114 20.15 21.74 -0.81
N LYS A 115 20.44 22.99 -0.46
CA LYS A 115 21.23 23.35 0.72
C LYS A 115 20.38 23.54 1.98
N SER A 116 19.05 23.48 1.86
CA SER A 116 18.13 23.61 2.98
C SER A 116 17.64 22.24 3.43
N ALA A 117 17.49 22.07 4.74
CA ALA A 117 16.81 20.92 5.31
C ALA A 117 15.36 20.84 4.79
N SER A 118 14.88 19.62 4.59
CA SER A 118 13.49 19.36 4.18
C SER A 118 12.73 18.67 5.29
N ALA A 119 11.50 19.11 5.51
CA ALA A 119 10.59 18.50 6.45
C ALA A 119 9.98 17.22 5.86
N PHE A 120 9.96 16.17 6.67
CA PHE A 120 9.29 14.92 6.34
C PHE A 120 7.76 15.14 6.33
N ASN A 121 7.10 14.58 5.32
CA ASN A 121 5.68 14.69 5.03
C ASN A 121 5.17 13.30 4.64
N THR A 122 4.52 12.65 5.61
CA THR A 122 3.98 11.30 5.47
C THR A 122 2.87 11.22 4.42
N ASP A 123 2.03 12.25 4.30
CA ASP A 123 0.94 12.26 3.31
C ASP A 123 1.48 12.23 1.88
N LYS A 124 2.57 12.97 1.61
CA LYS A 124 3.24 12.96 0.31
C LYS A 124 3.88 11.61 0.01
N LEU A 125 4.53 10.98 0.99
CA LEU A 125 5.07 9.62 0.84
C LEU A 125 3.94 8.60 0.57
N LEU A 126 2.82 8.71 1.28
CA LEU A 126 1.67 7.83 1.09
C LEU A 126 1.03 8.02 -0.29
N TRP A 127 0.94 9.25 -0.78
CA TRP A 127 0.50 9.56 -2.15
C TRP A 127 1.43 8.94 -3.20
N LEU A 128 2.75 9.05 -3.05
CA LEU A 128 3.70 8.37 -3.92
C LEU A 128 3.52 6.85 -3.87
N ASN A 129 3.34 6.29 -2.68
CA ASN A 129 3.16 4.85 -2.52
C ASN A 129 1.92 4.33 -3.25
N HIS A 130 0.80 5.04 -3.08
CA HIS A 130 -0.43 4.75 -3.82
C HIS A 130 -0.22 4.84 -5.34
N HIS A 131 0.52 5.84 -5.82
CA HIS A 131 0.90 5.92 -7.23
C HIS A 131 1.68 4.68 -7.68
N TYR A 132 2.74 4.28 -6.98
CA TYR A 132 3.57 3.13 -7.36
C TYR A 132 2.83 1.79 -7.29
N ILE A 133 1.94 1.60 -6.31
CA ILE A 133 1.08 0.40 -6.23
C ILE A 133 0.27 0.22 -7.53
N ASN A 134 -0.20 1.32 -8.12
CA ASN A 134 -1.07 1.30 -9.30
C ASN A 134 -0.31 1.41 -10.63
N ALA A 135 0.90 2.00 -10.63
CA ALA A 135 1.66 2.26 -11.85
C ALA A 135 2.66 1.14 -12.19
N LEU A 136 3.14 0.38 -11.21
CA LEU A 136 4.09 -0.72 -11.43
C LEU A 136 3.38 -1.99 -11.93
N PRO A 137 4.12 -2.91 -12.59
CA PRO A 137 3.58 -4.21 -12.98
C PRO A 137 2.95 -4.94 -11.78
N PRO A 138 1.69 -5.40 -11.87
CA PRO A 138 1.01 -6.05 -10.74
C PRO A 138 1.74 -7.29 -10.22
N GLU A 139 2.40 -8.04 -11.09
CA GLU A 139 3.20 -9.20 -10.74
C GLU A 139 4.41 -8.81 -9.87
N TYR A 140 5.02 -7.66 -10.15
CA TYR A 140 6.11 -7.13 -9.33
C TYR A 140 5.60 -6.68 -7.96
N VAL A 141 4.52 -5.90 -7.91
CA VAL A 141 3.91 -5.45 -6.65
C VAL A 141 3.46 -6.65 -5.80
N ALA A 142 2.95 -7.71 -6.44
CA ALA A 142 2.56 -8.94 -5.78
C ALA A 142 3.72 -9.63 -5.05
N THR A 143 4.97 -9.52 -5.54
CA THR A 143 6.14 -10.07 -4.83
C THR A 143 6.38 -9.39 -3.48
N HIS A 144 6.07 -8.10 -3.37
CA HIS A 144 6.14 -7.36 -2.11
C HIS A 144 4.91 -7.61 -1.24
N LEU A 145 3.72 -7.72 -1.85
CA LEU A 145 2.48 -8.06 -1.15
C LEU A 145 2.56 -9.43 -0.46
N GLN A 146 3.22 -10.41 -1.10
CA GLN A 146 3.40 -11.77 -0.57
C GLN A 146 3.96 -11.76 0.86
N TRP A 147 4.92 -10.87 1.15
CA TRP A 147 5.49 -10.76 2.49
C TRP A 147 4.43 -10.35 3.54
N HIS A 148 3.52 -9.44 3.19
CA HIS A 148 2.44 -9.01 4.09
C HIS A 148 1.36 -10.09 4.27
N ILE A 149 1.04 -10.83 3.21
CA ILE A 149 0.14 -11.99 3.26
C ILE A 149 0.67 -13.03 4.24
N GLU A 150 1.97 -13.32 4.21
CA GLU A 150 2.63 -14.23 5.14
C GLU A 150 2.60 -13.71 6.58
N GLN A 151 2.86 -12.41 6.81
CA GLN A 151 2.77 -11.82 8.15
C GLN A 151 1.35 -11.91 8.74
N GLU A 152 0.33 -11.80 7.89
CA GLU A 152 -1.07 -11.89 8.27
C GLU A 152 -1.57 -13.35 8.35
N ASN A 153 -0.72 -14.33 8.04
CA ASN A 153 -1.00 -15.78 8.00
C ASN A 153 -2.20 -16.16 7.11
N ILE A 154 -2.34 -15.49 5.96
CA ILE A 154 -3.45 -15.71 5.02
C ILE A 154 -3.11 -16.87 4.07
N ASP A 155 -3.99 -17.87 4.00
CA ASP A 155 -3.87 -18.98 3.04
C ASP A 155 -4.41 -18.59 1.65
N THR A 156 -3.51 -18.39 0.69
CA THR A 156 -3.85 -17.89 -0.64
C THR A 156 -4.38 -18.94 -1.62
N ARG A 157 -4.53 -20.21 -1.21
CA ARG A 157 -4.91 -21.31 -2.12
C ARG A 157 -6.34 -21.23 -2.64
N ASN A 158 -7.24 -20.56 -1.92
CA ASN A 158 -8.68 -20.57 -2.18
C ASN A 158 -9.23 -19.22 -2.69
N GLY A 159 -8.38 -18.38 -3.28
CA GLY A 159 -8.77 -17.05 -3.77
C GLY A 159 -8.00 -16.63 -5.02
N PRO A 160 -8.12 -15.36 -5.43
CA PRO A 160 -7.45 -14.83 -6.61
C PRO A 160 -5.93 -14.84 -6.44
N GLN A 161 -5.20 -14.82 -7.55
CA GLN A 161 -3.76 -14.62 -7.52
C GLN A 161 -3.42 -13.23 -6.96
N LEU A 162 -2.28 -13.08 -6.30
CA LEU A 162 -1.89 -11.80 -5.70
C LEU A 162 -1.76 -10.66 -6.72
N ALA A 163 -1.32 -10.95 -7.96
CA ALA A 163 -1.27 -9.94 -9.02
C ALA A 163 -2.68 -9.43 -9.39
N GLU A 164 -3.69 -10.30 -9.36
CA GLU A 164 -5.08 -9.90 -9.56
C GLU A 164 -5.59 -9.09 -8.37
N LEU A 165 -5.23 -9.44 -7.13
CA LEU A 165 -5.56 -8.60 -5.97
C LEU A 165 -4.99 -7.19 -6.08
N VAL A 166 -3.76 -7.04 -6.54
CA VAL A 166 -3.15 -5.72 -6.74
C VAL A 166 -4.01 -4.88 -7.68
N LYS A 167 -4.51 -5.46 -8.78
CA LYS A 167 -5.43 -4.77 -9.71
C LYS A 167 -6.77 -4.43 -9.04
N LEU A 168 -7.32 -5.35 -8.24
CA LEU A 168 -8.62 -5.19 -7.59
C LEU A 168 -8.63 -4.17 -6.45
N LEU A 169 -7.54 -4.09 -5.69
CA LEU A 169 -7.45 -3.33 -4.45
C LEU A 169 -6.52 -2.13 -4.54
N GLY A 170 -5.65 -2.04 -5.55
CA GLY A 170 -4.62 -1.01 -5.68
C GLY A 170 -5.17 0.41 -5.66
N GLU A 171 -6.32 0.65 -6.31
CA GLU A 171 -6.92 1.99 -6.32
C GLU A 171 -7.45 2.41 -4.95
N ARG A 172 -7.75 1.45 -4.07
CA ARG A 172 -8.37 1.69 -2.75
C ARG A 172 -7.36 1.69 -1.60
N CYS A 173 -6.30 0.89 -1.72
CA CYS A 173 -5.31 0.71 -0.66
C CYS A 173 -4.09 1.59 -0.89
N LYS A 174 -3.67 2.32 0.15
CA LYS A 174 -2.50 3.20 0.09
C LYS A 174 -1.22 2.50 0.51
N THR A 175 -1.30 1.35 1.18
CA THR A 175 -0.15 0.50 1.52
C THR A 175 -0.43 -0.98 1.27
N LEU A 176 0.63 -1.76 1.11
CA LEU A 176 0.53 -3.23 0.93
C LEU A 176 0.03 -3.93 2.20
N LYS A 177 0.30 -3.37 3.38
CA LYS A 177 -0.26 -3.84 4.66
C LYS A 177 -1.78 -3.69 4.69
N GLU A 178 -2.28 -2.52 4.31
CA GLU A 178 -3.72 -2.28 4.18
C GLU A 178 -4.35 -3.21 3.14
N MET A 179 -3.67 -3.46 2.02
CA MET A 179 -4.12 -4.40 0.99
C MET A 179 -4.23 -5.83 1.53
N ALA A 180 -3.21 -6.33 2.25
CA ALA A 180 -3.25 -7.65 2.87
C ALA A 180 -4.40 -7.79 3.88
N GLN A 181 -4.62 -6.78 4.72
CA GLN A 181 -5.70 -6.79 5.71
C GLN A 181 -7.09 -6.74 5.06
N SER A 182 -7.24 -5.97 3.99
CA SER A 182 -8.52 -5.82 3.28
C SER A 182 -8.85 -6.98 2.35
N CYS A 183 -7.90 -7.85 1.98
CA CYS A 183 -8.15 -8.97 1.07
C CYS A 183 -8.66 -10.24 1.74
N ARG A 184 -8.72 -10.30 3.08
CA ARG A 184 -9.04 -11.53 3.85
C ARG A 184 -10.31 -12.23 3.38
N TYR A 185 -11.37 -11.49 3.08
CA TYR A 185 -12.64 -12.09 2.64
C TYR A 185 -12.54 -12.84 1.29
N PHE A 186 -11.49 -12.63 0.49
CA PHE A 186 -11.24 -13.43 -0.71
C PHE A 186 -10.70 -14.82 -0.39
N TYR A 187 -10.07 -15.04 0.76
CA TYR A 187 -9.37 -16.29 1.10
C TYR A 187 -9.99 -17.04 2.27
N GLU A 188 -10.55 -16.30 3.22
CA GLU A 188 -11.07 -16.82 4.48
C GLU A 188 -12.59 -16.62 4.55
N ASP A 189 -13.28 -17.54 5.20
CA ASP A 189 -14.66 -17.33 5.63
C ASP A 189 -14.68 -16.60 6.98
N PHE A 190 -15.75 -15.85 7.22
CA PHE A 190 -15.92 -15.08 8.45
C PHE A 190 -17.00 -15.72 9.32
N ALA A 191 -16.80 -15.70 10.65
CA ALA A 191 -17.76 -16.23 11.62
C ALA A 191 -18.93 -15.26 11.85
N GLU A 192 -18.67 -13.96 11.87
CA GLU A 192 -19.64 -12.91 12.21
C GLU A 192 -19.62 -11.81 11.15
N PHE A 193 -20.76 -11.11 11.01
CA PHE A 193 -20.84 -9.89 10.23
C PHE A 193 -20.40 -8.69 11.07
N ASP A 194 -19.76 -7.70 10.45
CA ASP A 194 -19.53 -6.39 11.07
C ASP A 194 -20.87 -5.83 11.59
N ALA A 195 -20.92 -5.52 12.89
CA ALA A 195 -22.16 -5.21 13.59
C ALA A 195 -22.86 -3.99 13.00
N ASP A 196 -22.09 -2.96 12.62
CA ASP A 196 -22.61 -1.71 12.05
C ASP A 196 -23.14 -1.91 10.63
N ALA A 197 -22.39 -2.62 9.79
CA ALA A 197 -22.80 -2.96 8.44
C ALA A 197 -24.05 -3.86 8.45
N ALA A 198 -24.06 -4.89 9.30
CA ALA A 198 -25.19 -5.80 9.46
C ALA A 198 -26.45 -5.07 9.95
N LYS A 199 -26.33 -4.19 10.95
CA LYS A 199 -27.44 -3.36 11.44
C LYS A 199 -28.05 -2.47 10.35
N LYS A 200 -27.23 -1.91 9.46
CA LYS A 200 -27.69 -1.00 8.40
C LYS A 200 -28.24 -1.74 7.18
N HIS A 201 -27.61 -2.85 6.79
CA HIS A 201 -27.81 -3.47 5.48
C HIS A 201 -28.44 -4.87 5.52
N LEU A 202 -28.34 -5.61 6.63
CA LEU A 202 -29.01 -6.91 6.82
C LEU A 202 -30.27 -6.75 7.69
N ARG A 203 -31.22 -5.96 7.19
CA ARG A 203 -32.54 -5.75 7.79
C ARG A 203 -33.58 -6.67 7.13
N PRO A 204 -34.78 -6.89 7.72
CA PRO A 204 -35.86 -7.68 7.12
C PRO A 204 -36.11 -7.41 5.63
N VAL A 205 -36.14 -6.13 5.24
CA VAL A 205 -36.33 -5.68 3.85
C VAL A 205 -35.25 -6.16 2.86
N ALA A 206 -34.07 -6.56 3.35
CA ALA A 206 -32.99 -7.08 2.52
C ALA A 206 -33.17 -8.57 2.15
N ARG A 207 -34.10 -9.27 2.82
CA ARG A 207 -34.34 -10.70 2.60
C ARG A 207 -34.71 -11.00 1.14
N GLN A 208 -35.75 -10.34 0.62
CA GLN A 208 -36.23 -10.58 -0.75
C GLN A 208 -35.14 -10.27 -1.81
N PRO A 209 -34.43 -9.12 -1.78
CA PRO A 209 -33.29 -8.90 -2.68
C PRO A 209 -32.20 -9.98 -2.61
N LEU A 210 -31.86 -10.45 -1.41
CA LEU A 210 -30.84 -11.49 -1.23
C LEU A 210 -31.29 -12.87 -1.74
N GLU A 211 -32.56 -13.24 -1.55
CA GLU A 211 -33.12 -14.47 -2.10
C GLU A 211 -33.10 -14.44 -3.64
N VAL A 212 -33.59 -13.36 -4.26
CA VAL A 212 -33.63 -13.24 -5.72
C VAL A 212 -32.24 -13.21 -6.34
N VAL A 213 -31.29 -12.45 -5.77
CA VAL A 213 -29.93 -12.41 -6.32
C VAL A 213 -29.21 -13.75 -6.13
N ARG A 214 -29.41 -14.45 -5.00
CA ARG A 214 -28.86 -15.80 -4.79
C ARG A 214 -29.32 -16.74 -5.89
N ASP A 215 -30.61 -16.73 -6.21
CA ASP A 215 -31.18 -17.64 -7.21
C ASP A 215 -30.64 -17.34 -8.61
N LYS A 216 -30.54 -16.04 -8.98
CA LYS A 216 -29.91 -15.62 -10.24
C LYS A 216 -28.43 -16.01 -10.31
N LEU A 217 -27.65 -15.76 -9.26
CA LEU A 217 -26.23 -16.18 -9.19
C LEU A 217 -26.09 -17.70 -9.28
N THR A 218 -27.00 -18.45 -8.67
CA THR A 218 -27.01 -19.92 -8.73
C THR A 218 -27.25 -20.42 -10.16
N ALA A 219 -28.06 -19.71 -10.94
CA ALA A 219 -28.36 -20.06 -12.33
C ALA A 219 -27.22 -19.78 -13.33
N ILE A 220 -26.20 -18.99 -12.95
CA ILE A 220 -25.06 -18.67 -13.83
C ILE A 220 -24.25 -19.93 -14.15
N THR A 221 -24.13 -20.29 -15.44
CA THR A 221 -23.30 -21.42 -15.89
C THR A 221 -21.84 -21.01 -16.12
N ASP A 222 -21.62 -19.83 -16.70
CA ASP A 222 -20.29 -19.25 -16.94
C ASP A 222 -20.00 -18.13 -15.93
N TRP A 223 -19.13 -18.40 -14.94
CA TRP A 223 -18.90 -17.52 -13.79
C TRP A 223 -17.91 -16.39 -14.10
N THR A 224 -18.37 -15.38 -14.83
CA THR A 224 -17.60 -14.17 -15.16
C THR A 224 -18.10 -12.96 -14.37
N ALA A 225 -17.26 -11.93 -14.20
CA ALA A 225 -17.68 -10.68 -13.55
C ALA A 225 -18.86 -10.00 -14.26
N GLU A 226 -18.89 -10.05 -15.60
CA GLU A 226 -19.99 -9.53 -16.42
C GLU A 226 -21.31 -10.25 -16.14
N ASN A 227 -21.31 -11.59 -16.10
CA ASN A 227 -22.51 -12.36 -15.79
C ASN A 227 -22.99 -12.14 -14.35
N VAL A 228 -22.07 -11.97 -13.41
CA VAL A 228 -22.38 -11.58 -12.03
C VAL A 228 -23.02 -10.19 -12.00
N HIS A 229 -22.46 -9.21 -12.73
CA HIS A 229 -23.03 -7.87 -12.85
C HIS A 229 -24.46 -7.92 -13.39
N HIS A 230 -24.70 -8.66 -14.46
CA HIS A 230 -26.03 -8.84 -15.04
C HIS A 230 -27.02 -9.48 -14.06
N ALA A 231 -26.60 -10.46 -13.26
CA ALA A 231 -27.46 -11.05 -12.24
C ALA A 231 -27.87 -10.03 -11.17
N ILE A 232 -26.92 -9.21 -10.69
CA ILE A 232 -27.20 -8.16 -9.70
C ILE A 232 -28.14 -7.09 -10.28
N GLN A 233 -27.89 -6.64 -11.52
CA GLN A 233 -28.73 -5.65 -12.20
C GLN A 233 -30.14 -6.19 -12.44
N ALA A 234 -30.27 -7.42 -12.95
CA ALA A 234 -31.56 -8.05 -13.17
C ALA A 234 -32.37 -8.23 -11.88
N THR A 235 -31.72 -8.43 -10.73
CA THR A 235 -32.43 -8.42 -9.43
C THR A 235 -33.00 -7.04 -9.10
N ALA A 236 -32.22 -5.97 -9.33
CA ALA A 236 -32.68 -4.60 -9.08
C ALA A 236 -33.87 -4.25 -9.98
N ASP A 237 -33.81 -4.64 -11.25
CA ASP A 237 -34.86 -4.39 -12.24
C ASP A 237 -36.14 -5.19 -11.93
N GLU A 238 -36.02 -6.49 -11.63
CA GLU A 238 -37.17 -7.35 -11.30
C GLU A 238 -37.94 -6.89 -10.05
N LEU A 239 -37.22 -6.39 -9.05
CA LEU A 239 -37.81 -5.91 -7.81
C LEU A 239 -38.21 -4.43 -7.86
N GLU A 240 -37.93 -3.74 -8.98
CA GLU A 240 -38.12 -2.29 -9.14
C GLU A 240 -37.47 -1.47 -8.01
N VAL A 241 -36.28 -1.90 -7.56
CA VAL A 241 -35.51 -1.22 -6.50
C VAL A 241 -34.20 -0.66 -7.03
N GLY A 242 -33.73 0.44 -6.45
CA GLY A 242 -32.41 1.00 -6.81
C GLY A 242 -31.26 0.05 -6.45
N MET A 243 -30.19 0.06 -7.26
CA MET A 243 -29.01 -0.82 -7.12
C MET A 243 -28.44 -0.85 -5.69
N GLY A 244 -28.46 0.26 -4.95
CA GLY A 244 -27.99 0.31 -3.55
C GLY A 244 -28.79 -0.60 -2.58
N LYS A 245 -30.05 -0.94 -2.91
CA LYS A 245 -30.90 -1.84 -2.12
C LYS A 245 -30.58 -3.32 -2.35
N VAL A 246 -29.96 -3.68 -3.48
CA VAL A 246 -29.46 -5.03 -3.75
C VAL A 246 -27.99 -5.13 -3.38
N GLY A 247 -27.18 -4.18 -3.87
CA GLY A 247 -25.74 -4.21 -3.77
C GLY A 247 -25.19 -4.09 -2.36
N MET A 248 -25.75 -3.22 -1.49
CA MET A 248 -25.22 -3.09 -0.12
C MET A 248 -25.50 -4.34 0.74
N PRO A 249 -26.73 -4.90 0.77
CA PRO A 249 -26.94 -6.17 1.46
C PRO A 249 -26.10 -7.30 0.90
N LEU A 250 -26.00 -7.42 -0.43
CA LEU A 250 -25.18 -8.46 -1.07
C LEU A 250 -23.70 -8.29 -0.69
N ARG A 251 -23.17 -7.06 -0.68
CA ARG A 251 -21.79 -6.77 -0.25
C ARG A 251 -21.54 -7.28 1.17
N VAL A 252 -22.38 -6.89 2.12
CA VAL A 252 -22.23 -7.33 3.52
C VAL A 252 -22.37 -8.85 3.61
N ALA A 253 -23.30 -9.43 2.83
CA ALA A 253 -23.48 -10.87 2.77
C ALA A 253 -22.20 -11.58 2.31
N VAL A 254 -21.52 -11.11 1.25
CA VAL A 254 -20.36 -11.83 0.69
C VAL A 254 -19.02 -11.45 1.29
N THR A 255 -18.85 -10.27 1.90
CA THR A 255 -17.56 -9.87 2.50
C THR A 255 -17.56 -9.88 4.02
N GLY A 256 -18.74 -9.98 4.66
CA GLY A 256 -18.88 -9.78 6.09
C GLY A 256 -18.89 -8.31 6.52
N ALA A 257 -18.63 -7.37 5.60
CA ALA A 257 -18.39 -5.95 5.89
C ALA A 257 -19.00 -5.00 4.85
N GLY A 258 -19.03 -3.70 5.16
CA GLY A 258 -19.68 -2.69 4.30
C GLY A 258 -18.85 -2.19 3.11
N GLN A 259 -17.57 -2.56 3.00
CA GLN A 259 -16.64 -1.99 2.02
C GLN A 259 -15.99 -3.09 1.17
N SER A 260 -15.96 -2.88 -0.14
CA SER A 260 -15.30 -3.73 -1.13
C SER A 260 -15.01 -2.91 -2.40
N PRO A 261 -14.19 -3.41 -3.34
CA PRO A 261 -14.20 -2.97 -4.73
C PRO A 261 -15.59 -3.10 -5.38
N ALA A 262 -15.64 -2.92 -6.70
CA ALA A 262 -16.81 -3.24 -7.50
C ALA A 262 -17.39 -4.61 -7.11
N LEU A 263 -18.69 -4.65 -6.82
CA LEU A 263 -19.32 -5.77 -6.13
C LEU A 263 -19.36 -7.03 -7.01
N ASP A 264 -19.65 -6.85 -8.29
CA ASP A 264 -19.58 -7.86 -9.33
C ASP A 264 -18.20 -8.52 -9.40
N VAL A 265 -17.14 -7.72 -9.43
CA VAL A 265 -15.77 -8.24 -9.45
C VAL A 265 -15.41 -8.92 -8.12
N THR A 266 -15.90 -8.37 -7.01
CA THR A 266 -15.71 -8.97 -5.67
C THR A 266 -16.36 -10.34 -5.57
N VAL A 267 -17.63 -10.47 -5.97
CA VAL A 267 -18.39 -11.73 -5.97
C VAL A 267 -17.76 -12.73 -6.94
N HIS A 268 -17.33 -12.27 -8.12
CA HIS A 268 -16.61 -13.11 -9.06
C HIS A 268 -15.33 -13.71 -8.44
N ALA A 269 -14.48 -12.88 -7.83
CA ALA A 269 -13.22 -13.30 -7.23
C ALA A 269 -13.38 -14.14 -5.95
N ILE A 270 -14.48 -14.00 -5.19
CA ILE A 270 -14.82 -14.91 -4.08
C ILE A 270 -15.20 -16.31 -4.61
N GLY A 271 -15.81 -16.36 -5.79
CA GLY A 271 -16.28 -17.58 -6.42
C GLY A 271 -17.74 -17.91 -6.11
N LYS A 272 -18.36 -18.71 -6.99
CA LYS A 272 -19.79 -19.03 -6.96
C LYS A 272 -20.25 -19.69 -5.67
N THR A 273 -19.64 -20.83 -5.31
CA THR A 273 -20.04 -21.65 -4.17
C THR A 273 -20.01 -20.85 -2.87
N ARG A 274 -18.87 -20.22 -2.56
CA ARG A 274 -18.68 -19.41 -1.35
C ARG A 274 -19.62 -18.21 -1.32
N SER A 275 -19.83 -17.55 -2.46
CA SER A 275 -20.76 -16.42 -2.54
C SER A 275 -22.19 -16.84 -2.19
N ILE A 276 -22.68 -17.98 -2.71
CA ILE A 276 -24.02 -18.50 -2.42
C ILE A 276 -24.15 -18.91 -0.94
N GLU A 277 -23.15 -19.62 -0.39
CA GLU A 277 -23.13 -20.03 1.02
C GLU A 277 -23.18 -18.83 1.97
N ARG A 278 -22.42 -17.78 1.65
CA ARG A 278 -22.39 -16.53 2.41
C ARG A 278 -23.71 -15.76 2.33
N ILE A 279 -24.39 -15.76 1.19
CA ILE A 279 -25.74 -15.20 1.07
C ILE A 279 -26.73 -15.99 1.94
N ASN A 280 -26.66 -17.33 1.93
CA ASN A 280 -27.51 -18.15 2.80
C ASN A 280 -27.26 -17.86 4.29
N LYS A 281 -26.00 -17.66 4.69
CA LYS A 281 -25.65 -17.22 6.04
C LYS A 281 -26.28 -15.87 6.40
N ALA A 282 -26.26 -14.90 5.47
CA ALA A 282 -26.89 -13.60 5.68
C ALA A 282 -28.42 -13.69 5.80
N LEU A 283 -29.06 -14.57 5.01
CA LEU A 283 -30.50 -14.84 5.10
C LEU A 283 -30.88 -15.46 6.44
N ALA A 284 -30.10 -16.43 6.92
CA ALA A 284 -30.29 -17.02 8.25
C ALA A 284 -30.15 -15.98 9.37
N PHE A 285 -29.14 -15.10 9.27
CA PHE A 285 -28.95 -13.99 10.21
C PHE A 285 -30.13 -13.01 10.25
N ILE A 286 -30.73 -12.69 9.08
CA ILE A 286 -31.93 -11.85 9.02
C ILE A 286 -33.12 -12.54 9.70
N ALA A 287 -33.33 -13.82 9.43
CA ALA A 287 -34.44 -14.58 10.01
C ALA A 287 -34.33 -14.70 11.54
N GLU A 288 -33.12 -14.90 12.07
CA GLU A 288 -32.90 -14.94 13.52
C GLU A 288 -33.23 -13.59 14.18
N ARG A 289 -32.86 -12.47 13.53
CA ARG A 289 -33.20 -11.13 14.02
C ARG A 289 -34.70 -10.84 14.00
N GLU A 290 -35.42 -11.32 13.00
CA GLU A 290 -36.88 -11.20 12.93
C GLU A 290 -37.57 -11.93 14.09
N ASN A 291 -37.03 -13.08 14.51
CA ASN A 291 -37.59 -13.86 15.61
C ASN A 291 -37.24 -13.31 17.02
N GLN A 292 -36.26 -12.41 17.11
CA GLN A 292 -35.82 -11.77 18.36
C GLN A 292 -36.49 -10.39 18.60
N GLN A 293 -37.28 -9.90 17.64
CA GLN A 293 -38.08 -8.66 17.74
C GLN A 293 -39.55 -8.97 18.02
#